data_AF-G2TMD7-F1
#
_entry.id   AF-G2TMD7-F1
#
_cell.length_a   1.000
_cell.length_b   1.000
_cell.length_c   1.000
_cell.angle_alpha   90.00
_cell.angle_beta   90.00
_cell.angle_gamma   90.00
#
_symmetry.space_group_name_H-M   'P 1'
#
loop_
_entity.id
_entity.type
_entity.pdbx_description
1 polymer ?
#
loop_
_entity_poly.entity_id
_entity_poly.type
_entity_poly.pdbx_seq_one_letter_code
_entity_poly.pdbx_strand_id
1 'polypeptide(L)'
;MKRQTIVQWVFVLLVLSFCTWIFFEIAGHFNQAEIRHFDLPIISFVQGNISGRLTSVMLAVTFLGSVKGAAAVTLFLSLVLWIKKYRTLSLYLAVSVALGAGVFNTILKYIFKRQRPDIMRVVQETGYSFPSGHSMGSMILYGCLVLILFRIANAGG
;
A
#
# COMPACT_ATOMS: atom_id res chain seq x y z
N MET A 1 -30.38 14.61 8.03
CA MET A 1 -29.22 14.07 7.27
C MET A 1 -27.91 14.83 7.51
N LYS A 2 -27.79 16.15 7.27
CA LYS A 2 -26.51 16.89 7.36
C LYS A 2 -25.75 16.78 8.71
N ARG A 3 -26.45 16.80 9.85
CA ARG A 3 -25.84 16.76 11.19
C ARG A 3 -25.12 15.43 11.51
N GLN A 4 -25.68 14.30 11.09
CA GLN A 4 -25.03 12.99 11.27
C GLN A 4 -23.77 12.85 10.41
N THR A 5 -23.80 13.35 9.17
CA THR A 5 -22.63 13.36 8.28
C THR A 5 -21.50 14.22 8.84
N ILE A 6 -21.79 15.39 9.42
CA ILE A 6 -20.77 16.24 10.04
C ILE A 6 -20.09 15.53 11.21
N VAL A 7 -20.87 14.89 12.10
CA VAL A 7 -20.31 14.14 13.24
C VAL A 7 -19.42 12.99 12.77
N GLN A 8 -19.80 12.27 11.71
CA GLN A 8 -18.98 11.23 11.11
C GLN A 8 -17.66 11.78 10.56
N TRP A 9 -17.69 12.89 9.82
CA TRP A 9 -16.47 13.51 9.29
C TRP A 9 -15.55 14.02 10.39
N VAL A 10 -16.10 14.64 11.44
CA VAL A 10 -15.33 15.07 12.62
C VAL A 10 -14.67 13.87 13.29
N PHE A 11 -15.41 12.78 13.50
CA PHE A 11 -14.85 11.56 14.07
C PHE A 11 -13.72 10.98 13.21
N VAL A 12 -13.90 10.89 11.89
CA VAL A 12 -12.86 10.43 10.96
C VAL A 12 -11.62 11.32 11.04
N LEU A 13 -11.78 12.64 11.03
CA LEU A 13 -10.66 13.58 11.12
C LEU A 13 -9.92 13.46 12.46
N LEU A 14 -10.63 13.25 13.57
CA LEU A 14 -10.03 13.03 14.88
C LEU A 14 -9.21 11.73 14.89
N VAL A 15 -9.76 10.64 14.37
CA VAL A 15 -9.06 9.34 14.28
C VAL A 15 -7.80 9.47 13.40
N LEU A 16 -7.92 10.09 12.23
CA LEU A 16 -6.78 10.30 11.33
C LEU A 16 -5.69 11.17 11.97
N SER A 17 -6.09 12.24 12.68
CA SER A 17 -5.15 13.13 13.38
C SER A 17 -4.44 12.39 14.51
N PHE A 18 -5.16 11.59 15.29
CA PHE A 18 -4.61 10.78 16.37
C PHE A 18 -3.64 9.70 15.85
N CYS A 19 -4.02 8.96 14.80
CA CYS A 19 -3.13 7.98 14.17
C CYS A 19 -1.87 8.63 13.60
N THR A 20 -2.00 9.82 13.00
CA THR A 20 -0.85 10.57 12.48
C THR A 20 0.07 11.03 13.61
N TRP A 21 -0.50 11.54 14.70
CA TRP A 21 0.27 11.97 15.86
C TRP A 21 1.03 10.79 16.50
N ILE A 22 0.36 9.66 16.76
CA ILE A 22 1.01 8.43 17.25
C ILE A 22 2.14 8.00 16.32
N PHE A 23 1.92 8.00 15.00
CA PHE A 23 2.95 7.62 14.05
C PHE A 23 4.20 8.48 14.18
N PHE A 24 4.05 9.82 14.27
CA PHE A 24 5.19 10.73 14.42
C PHE A 24 5.90 10.59 15.77
N GLU A 25 5.14 10.35 16.84
CA GLU A 25 5.68 10.13 18.18
C GLU A 25 6.58 8.88 18.18
N ILE A 26 6.04 7.75 17.71
CA ILE A 26 6.75 6.48 17.60
C ILE A 26 7.95 6.61 16.66
N ALA A 27 7.78 7.25 15.50
CA ALA A 27 8.86 7.46 14.53
C ALA A 27 9.99 8.35 15.08
N GLY A 28 9.68 9.27 16.00
CA GLY A 28 10.66 10.13 16.66
C GLY A 28 11.44 9.44 17.78
N HIS A 29 10.84 8.43 18.42
CA HIS A 29 11.45 7.71 19.55
C HIS A 29 12.41 6.58 19.17
N PHE A 30 12.30 6.02 17.96
CA PHE A 30 13.16 4.90 17.56
C PHE A 30 14.57 5.34 17.17
N ASN A 31 15.57 4.79 17.86
CA ASN A 31 16.97 4.95 17.48
C ASN A 31 17.37 3.88 16.42
N GLN A 32 18.28 4.21 15.49
CA GLN A 32 18.69 3.28 14.42
C GLN A 32 19.27 1.97 14.96
N ALA A 33 19.87 1.99 16.16
CA ALA A 33 20.41 0.80 16.80
C ALA A 33 19.31 -0.20 17.23
N GLU A 34 18.18 0.30 17.75
CA GLU A 34 17.07 -0.54 18.21
C GLU A 34 16.35 -1.20 17.03
N ILE A 35 16.13 -0.45 15.94
CA ILE A 35 15.57 -0.98 14.69
C ILE A 35 16.45 -2.12 14.16
N ARG A 36 17.78 -1.94 14.19
CA ARG A 36 18.72 -2.95 13.68
C ARG A 36 18.73 -4.22 14.52
N HIS A 37 18.59 -4.13 15.85
CA HIS A 37 18.51 -5.31 16.72
C HIS A 37 17.24 -6.13 16.50
N PHE A 38 16.14 -5.49 16.12
CA PHE A 38 14.90 -6.18 15.77
C PHE A 38 14.94 -6.81 14.37
N ASP A 39 15.51 -6.11 13.39
CA ASP A 39 15.49 -6.54 11.98
C ASP A 39 16.45 -7.72 11.70
N LEU A 40 17.63 -7.76 12.34
CA LEU A 40 18.68 -8.74 12.03
C LEU A 40 18.30 -10.22 12.23
N PRO A 41 17.62 -10.62 13.32
CA PRO A 41 17.14 -11.99 13.50
C PRO A 41 16.14 -12.42 12.41
N ILE A 42 15.26 -11.52 12.00
CA ILE A 42 14.25 -11.80 10.96
C ILE A 42 14.94 -11.94 9.60
N ILE A 43 15.86 -11.02 9.27
CA ILE A 43 16.62 -11.06 8.02
C ILE A 43 17.42 -12.37 7.92
N SER A 44 18.11 -12.76 8.98
CA SER A 44 18.92 -13.99 8.99
C SER A 44 18.07 -15.25 8.88
N PHE A 45 16.90 -15.30 9.53
CA PHE A 45 15.95 -16.39 9.37
C PHE A 45 15.45 -16.52 7.92
N VAL A 46 15.07 -15.41 7.30
CA VAL A 46 14.60 -15.40 5.90
C VAL A 46 15.72 -15.79 4.93
N GLN A 47 16.93 -15.28 5.13
CA GLN A 47 18.09 -15.61 4.29
C GLN A 47 18.53 -17.07 4.44
N GLY A 48 18.37 -17.67 5.62
CA GLY A 48 18.69 -19.08 5.85
C GLY A 48 17.76 -20.08 5.12
N ASN A 49 16.62 -19.62 4.59
CA ASN A 49 15.61 -20.46 3.94
C ASN A 49 15.45 -20.17 2.42
N ILE A 50 16.46 -19.54 1.80
CA ILE A 50 16.43 -19.25 0.36
C ILE A 50 16.51 -20.56 -0.45
N SER A 51 15.51 -20.84 -1.28
CA SER A 51 15.51 -21.94 -2.24
C SER A 51 14.96 -21.48 -3.59
N GLY A 52 15.35 -22.13 -4.70
CA GLY A 52 14.94 -21.71 -6.04
C GLY A 52 13.42 -21.61 -6.23
N ARG A 53 12.66 -22.53 -5.62
CA ARG A 53 11.19 -22.50 -5.67
C ARG A 53 10.60 -21.35 -4.84
N LEU A 54 11.12 -21.08 -3.64
CA LEU A 54 10.68 -19.93 -2.83
C LEU A 54 10.98 -18.62 -3.56
N THR A 55 12.14 -18.52 -4.19
CA THR A 55 12.56 -17.34 -4.96
C THR A 55 11.61 -17.07 -6.13
N SER A 56 11.23 -18.10 -6.91
CA SER A 56 10.27 -17.93 -8.00
C SER A 56 8.89 -17.47 -7.53
N VAL A 57 8.39 -18.02 -6.42
CA VAL A 57 7.11 -17.59 -5.82
C VAL A 57 7.22 -16.14 -5.31
N MET A 58 8.29 -15.80 -4.60
CA MET A 58 8.51 -14.44 -4.10
C MET A 58 8.69 -13.42 -5.22
N LEU A 59 9.30 -13.80 -6.34
CA LEU A 59 9.38 -12.95 -7.54
C LEU A 59 8.01 -12.72 -8.18
N ALA A 60 7.16 -13.75 -8.27
CA ALA A 60 5.80 -13.59 -8.76
C ALA A 60 4.95 -12.71 -7.83
N VAL A 61 5.05 -12.92 -6.52
CA VAL A 61 4.40 -12.08 -5.50
C VAL A 61 4.92 -10.64 -5.57
N THR A 62 6.22 -10.45 -5.75
CA THR A 62 6.85 -9.12 -5.87
C THR A 62 6.45 -8.44 -7.17
N PHE A 63 6.28 -9.18 -8.26
CA PHE A 63 5.78 -8.66 -9.52
C PHE A 63 4.33 -8.19 -9.38
N LEU A 64 3.46 -8.98 -8.74
CA LEU A 64 2.08 -8.59 -8.45
C LEU A 64 2.01 -7.38 -7.50
N GLY A 65 2.89 -7.32 -6.51
CA GLY A 65 3.03 -6.18 -5.60
C GLY A 65 3.83 -5.00 -6.20
N SER A 66 4.32 -5.12 -7.43
CA SER A 66 5.04 -4.03 -8.10
C SER A 66 4.10 -2.94 -8.54
N VAL A 67 4.60 -1.70 -8.61
CA VAL A 67 3.80 -0.56 -9.07
C VAL A 67 3.20 -0.85 -10.45
N LYS A 68 3.97 -1.48 -11.34
CA LYS A 68 3.53 -1.89 -12.68
C LYS A 68 2.50 -3.04 -12.62
N GLY A 69 2.75 -4.06 -11.80
CA GLY A 69 1.84 -5.18 -11.61
C GLY A 69 0.51 -4.76 -11.00
N ALA A 70 0.55 -3.97 -9.92
CA ALA A 70 -0.63 -3.38 -9.30
C ALA A 70 -1.42 -2.50 -10.28
N ALA A 71 -0.75 -1.69 -11.09
CA ALA A 71 -1.41 -0.91 -12.14
C ALA A 71 -2.08 -1.80 -13.21
N ALA A 72 -1.39 -2.85 -13.67
CA ALA A 72 -1.94 -3.80 -14.65
C ALA A 72 -3.17 -4.55 -14.10
N VAL A 73 -3.10 -5.05 -12.86
CA VAL A 73 -4.22 -5.71 -12.17
C VAL A 73 -5.37 -4.73 -11.97
N THR A 74 -5.09 -3.50 -11.55
CA THR A 74 -6.10 -2.44 -11.38
C THR A 74 -6.82 -2.17 -12.70
N LEU A 75 -6.08 -2.02 -13.80
CA LEU A 75 -6.64 -1.75 -15.12
C LEU A 75 -7.53 -2.91 -15.59
N PHE A 76 -7.02 -4.15 -15.48
CA PHE A 76 -7.75 -5.35 -15.86
C PHE A 76 -9.06 -5.48 -15.07
N LEU A 77 -9.01 -5.37 -13.73
CA LEU A 77 -10.20 -5.51 -12.89
C LEU A 77 -11.18 -4.35 -13.07
N SER A 78 -10.68 -3.13 -13.27
CA SER A 78 -11.53 -1.98 -13.59
C SER A 78 -12.28 -2.19 -14.91
N LEU A 79 -11.62 -2.74 -15.92
CA LEU A 79 -12.24 -3.07 -17.20
C LEU A 79 -13.30 -4.18 -17.06
N VAL A 80 -13.00 -5.24 -16.31
CA VAL A 80 -13.96 -6.33 -16.02
C VAL A 80 -15.20 -5.79 -15.31
N LEU A 81 -15.02 -4.98 -14.27
CA LEU A 81 -16.13 -4.33 -13.55
C LEU A 81 -16.95 -3.42 -14.45
N TRP A 82 -16.28 -2.70 -15.37
CA TRP A 82 -16.95 -1.82 -16.33
C TRP A 82 -17.84 -2.62 -17.30
N ILE A 83 -17.32 -3.70 -17.87
CA ILE A 83 -18.07 -4.60 -18.77
C ILE A 83 -19.25 -5.25 -18.05
N LYS A 84 -19.06 -5.64 -16.78
CA LYS A 84 -20.13 -6.20 -15.92
C LYS A 84 -21.13 -5.15 -15.42
N LYS A 85 -21.08 -3.92 -15.91
CA LYS A 85 -21.95 -2.77 -15.57
C LYS A 85 -21.81 -2.26 -14.12
N TYR A 86 -20.79 -2.70 -13.37
CA TYR A 86 -20.45 -2.15 -12.06
C TYR A 86 -19.59 -0.87 -12.19
N ARG A 87 -20.08 0.13 -12.95
CA ARG A 87 -19.30 1.33 -13.31
C ARG A 87 -18.81 2.12 -12.10
N THR A 88 -19.62 2.26 -11.06
CA THR A 88 -19.23 2.97 -9.83
C THR A 88 -18.08 2.26 -9.10
N LEU A 89 -18.10 0.92 -9.04
CA LEU A 89 -17.04 0.13 -8.39
C LEU A 89 -15.75 0.14 -9.22
N SER A 90 -15.88 0.13 -10.55
CA SER A 90 -14.77 0.30 -11.49
C SER A 90 -14.07 1.65 -11.30
N LEU A 91 -14.83 2.75 -11.28
CA LEU A 91 -14.29 4.09 -11.03
C LEU A 91 -13.66 4.23 -9.64
N TYR A 92 -14.32 3.69 -8.62
CA TYR A 92 -13.78 3.66 -7.26
C TYR A 92 -12.39 3.00 -7.22
N LEU A 93 -12.25 1.79 -7.79
CA LEU A 93 -10.98 1.07 -7.84
C LEU A 93 -9.89 1.89 -8.55
N ALA A 94 -10.18 2.36 -9.77
CA ALA A 94 -9.22 3.09 -10.58
C ALA A 94 -8.76 4.39 -9.91
N VAL A 95 -9.70 5.18 -9.40
CA VAL A 95 -9.42 6.48 -8.76
C VAL A 95 -8.66 6.29 -7.44
N SER A 96 -9.06 5.33 -6.60
CA SER A 96 -8.38 5.08 -5.33
C SER A 96 -6.92 4.67 -5.52
N VAL A 97 -6.64 3.78 -6.47
CA VAL A 97 -5.25 3.36 -6.76
C VAL A 97 -4.46 4.51 -7.38
N ALA A 98 -5.02 5.25 -8.34
CA ALA A 98 -4.33 6.35 -8.99
C ALA A 98 -3.98 7.49 -8.00
N LEU A 99 -4.94 7.91 -7.18
CA LEU A 99 -4.72 8.98 -6.21
C LEU A 99 -3.85 8.53 -5.03
N GLY A 100 -4.10 7.34 -4.47
CA GLY A 100 -3.36 6.88 -3.31
C GLY A 100 -1.94 6.40 -3.66
N ALA A 101 -1.83 5.42 -4.56
CA ALA A 101 -0.54 4.82 -4.90
C ALA A 101 0.28 5.68 -5.87
N GLY A 102 -0.38 6.42 -6.77
CA GLY A 102 0.30 7.31 -7.72
C GLY A 102 0.64 8.66 -7.12
N VAL A 103 -0.37 9.42 -6.71
CA VAL A 103 -0.18 10.83 -6.28
C VAL A 103 0.30 10.90 -4.83
N PHE A 104 -0.44 10.33 -3.89
CA PHE A 104 -0.15 10.48 -2.46
C PHE A 104 1.18 9.84 -2.05
N ASN A 105 1.50 8.64 -2.56
CA ASN A 105 2.83 8.03 -2.35
C ASN A 105 3.96 8.95 -2.81
N THR A 106 3.81 9.57 -3.98
CA THR A 106 4.80 10.46 -4.56
C THR A 106 4.98 11.72 -3.72
N ILE A 107 3.89 12.34 -3.27
CA ILE A 107 3.95 13.51 -2.38
C ILE A 107 4.69 13.15 -1.08
N LEU A 108 4.35 12.03 -0.44
CA LEU A 108 5.03 11.60 0.79
C LEU A 108 6.52 11.36 0.56
N LYS A 109 6.91 10.78 -0.58
CA LYS A 109 8.32 10.64 -0.96
C LYS A 109 9.05 11.98 -1.01
N TYR A 110 8.43 13.03 -1.56
CA TYR A 110 9.01 14.38 -1.62
C TYR A 110 9.01 15.11 -0.28
N ILE A 111 8.11 14.78 0.65
CA ILE A 111 8.08 15.33 2.00
C ILE A 111 9.20 14.73 2.85
N PHE A 112 9.28 13.39 2.91
CA PHE A 112 10.22 12.70 3.81
C PHE A 112 11.64 12.62 3.27
N LYS A 113 11.81 12.66 1.93
CA LYS A 113 13.12 12.66 1.23
C LYS A 113 14.14 11.64 1.76
N ARG A 114 13.66 10.50 2.28
CA ARG A 114 14.53 9.46 2.85
C ARG A 114 15.35 8.82 1.73
N GLN A 115 16.67 8.95 1.80
CA GLN A 115 17.57 8.34 0.82
C GLN A 115 17.56 6.81 0.96
N ARG A 116 17.81 6.11 -0.15
CA ARG A 116 17.97 4.65 -0.13
C ARG A 116 19.43 4.33 0.25
N PRO A 117 19.70 3.30 1.06
CA PRO A 117 21.07 2.83 1.25
C PRO A 117 21.70 2.43 -0.09
N ASP A 118 22.95 2.82 -0.34
CA ASP A 118 23.65 2.57 -1.63
C ASP A 118 24.24 1.15 -1.76
N ILE A 119 24.05 0.31 -0.74
CA ILE A 119 24.68 -1.01 -0.67
C ILE A 119 23.75 -2.05 -1.34
N MET A 120 24.22 -2.65 -2.45
CA MET A 120 23.59 -3.78 -3.16
C MET A 120 22.13 -3.59 -3.60
N ARG A 121 21.91 -2.74 -4.61
CA ARG A 121 20.58 -2.62 -5.27
C ARG A 121 20.32 -3.82 -6.19
N VAL A 122 19.53 -4.79 -5.73
CA VAL A 122 19.05 -5.93 -6.54
C VAL A 122 17.98 -5.50 -7.57
N VAL A 123 17.30 -4.38 -7.35
CA VAL A 123 16.30 -3.81 -8.26
C VAL A 123 16.55 -2.31 -8.44
N GLN A 124 16.62 -1.83 -9.70
CA GLN A 124 16.75 -0.41 -10.03
C GLN A 124 15.42 0.30 -9.82
N GLU A 125 15.20 0.76 -8.60
CA GLU A 125 14.08 1.63 -8.26
C GLU A 125 14.60 3.07 -8.10
N THR A 126 14.16 3.98 -8.96
CA THR A 126 14.54 5.40 -8.92
C THR A 126 13.70 6.16 -7.88
N GLY A 127 14.35 6.92 -6.99
CA GLY A 127 13.68 7.82 -6.02
C GLY A 127 13.75 7.40 -4.54
N TYR A 128 13.12 8.19 -3.67
CA TYR A 128 13.17 8.04 -2.21
C TYR A 128 12.65 6.69 -1.70
N SER A 129 13.20 6.22 -0.56
CA SER A 129 12.90 4.89 0.03
C SER A 129 11.57 4.84 0.78
N PHE A 130 11.07 5.99 1.25
CA PHE A 130 9.88 6.04 2.10
C PHE A 130 8.78 6.96 1.51
N PRO A 131 7.51 6.54 1.53
CA PRO A 131 7.02 5.17 1.81
C PRO A 131 7.24 4.21 0.63
N SER A 132 7.23 2.91 0.90
CA SER A 132 7.34 1.87 -0.14
C SER A 132 6.16 1.95 -1.11
N GLY A 133 6.45 2.17 -2.39
CA GLY A 133 5.44 2.22 -3.46
C GLY A 133 4.75 0.86 -3.65
N HIS A 134 5.53 -0.23 -3.57
CA HIS A 134 5.01 -1.60 -3.67
C HIS A 134 4.02 -1.90 -2.54
N SER A 135 4.41 -1.61 -1.30
CA SER A 135 3.59 -1.90 -0.12
C SER A 135 2.32 -1.03 -0.09
N MET A 136 2.46 0.26 -0.35
CA MET A 136 1.33 1.19 -0.36
C MET A 136 0.36 0.89 -1.51
N GLY A 137 0.88 0.62 -2.71
CA GLY A 137 0.08 0.23 -3.86
C GLY A 137 -0.68 -1.08 -3.63
N SER A 138 0.00 -2.09 -3.08
CA SER A 138 -0.62 -3.37 -2.74
C SER A 138 -1.73 -3.21 -1.71
N MET A 139 -1.48 -2.47 -0.63
CA MET A 139 -2.48 -2.25 0.43
C MET A 139 -3.74 -1.56 -0.10
N ILE A 140 -3.58 -0.53 -0.93
CA ILE A 140 -4.72 0.20 -1.52
C ILE A 140 -5.48 -0.72 -2.47
N LEU A 141 -4.79 -1.41 -3.38
CA LEU A 141 -5.41 -2.30 -4.36
C LEU A 141 -6.21 -3.42 -3.66
N TYR A 142 -5.57 -4.20 -2.79
CA TYR A 142 -6.23 -5.33 -2.15
C TYR A 142 -7.31 -4.87 -1.15
N GLY A 143 -7.10 -3.75 -0.45
CA GLY A 143 -8.12 -3.14 0.40
C GLY A 143 -9.39 -2.74 -0.39
N CYS A 144 -9.22 -2.08 -1.54
CA CYS A 144 -10.34 -1.76 -2.43
C CYS A 144 -11.04 -3.02 -2.95
N LEU A 145 -10.30 -4.08 -3.29
CA LEU A 145 -10.89 -5.34 -3.75
C LEU A 145 -11.74 -6.01 -2.68
N VAL A 146 -11.30 -6.04 -1.43
CA VAL A 146 -12.11 -6.58 -0.32
C VAL A 146 -13.43 -5.83 -0.18
N LEU A 147 -13.40 -4.49 -0.24
CA LEU A 147 -14.62 -3.66 -0.16
C LEU A 147 -15.57 -3.89 -1.33
N ILE A 148 -15.02 -4.02 -2.55
CA ILE A 148 -15.80 -4.32 -3.76
C ILE A 148 -16.45 -5.69 -3.64
N LEU A 149 -15.69 -6.72 -3.24
CA LEU A 149 -16.20 -8.08 -3.06
C LEU A 149 -17.30 -8.13 -2.00
N PHE A 150 -17.08 -7.48 -0.85
CA PHE A 150 -18.09 -7.39 0.21
C PHE A 150 -19.36 -6.69 -0.29
N ARG A 151 -19.22 -5.63 -1.09
CA ARG A 151 -20.37 -4.91 -1.65
C ARG A 151 -21.14 -5.76 -2.65
N ILE A 152 -20.44 -6.51 -3.51
CA ILE A 152 -21.06 -7.40 -4.50
C ILE A 152 -21.77 -8.57 -3.78
N ALA A 153 -21.12 -9.19 -2.80
CA ALA A 153 -21.70 -10.30 -2.03
C ALA A 153 -23.00 -9.90 -1.31
N ASN A 154 -23.02 -8.72 -0.69
CA ASN A 154 -24.19 -8.21 0.03
C ASN A 154 -25.25 -7.56 -0.88
N ALA A 155 -24.97 -7.36 -2.16
CA ALA A 155 -25.95 -6.85 -3.13
C ALA A 155 -26.67 -8.00 -3.90
N GLY A 156 -26.21 -9.23 -3.72
CA GLY A 156 -26.77 -10.45 -4.31
C GLY A 156 -27.66 -11.28 -3.38
N GLY A 157 -28.00 -10.76 -2.19
CA GLY A 157 -29.03 -11.28 -1.28
C GLY A 157 -30.16 -10.28 -1.15
#